data_AF-A5HC36-F1
#
_entry.id   AF-A5HC36-F1
#
_cell.length_a   1.000
_cell.length_b   1.000
_cell.length_c   1.000
_cell.angle_alpha   90.00
_cell.angle_beta   90.00
_cell.angle_gamma   90.00
#
_symmetry.space_group_name_H-M   'P 1'
#
loop_
_entity.id
_entity.type
_entity.pdbx_description
1 polymer ?
#
loop_
_entity_poly.entity_id
_entity_poly.type
_entity_poly.pdbx_seq_one_letter_code
_entity_poly.pdbx_strand_id
1 'polypeptide(L)'
;LYILMDFSNSMSDDLDNLKQMGSNLAQVLSKLTSDYTIGFGKFVDKVSVPQTDMRPEKLKEPWPNSDPPFSFKNVISLTKDADEFRDKLQGERISGNLDAPEGGFDAIVQTAVCTRAIGWRPDSTHLLVFSTESAFHYEADGANVLAGIMNRNDEKCHLDATGTYTQYGTQDYPSVPTLVRLLAKHNIIPIFAVTNYSYSYYEKLH
;
A
#
# COMPACT_ATOMS: atom_id res chain seq x y z
N LEU A 1 -11.17 -0.33 9.34
CA LEU A 1 -10.25 -1.33 8.78
C LEU A 1 -9.76 -0.81 7.44
N TYR A 2 -8.46 -0.63 7.26
CA TYR A 2 -7.88 -0.26 5.98
C TYR A 2 -7.03 -1.41 5.46
N ILE A 3 -7.33 -1.90 4.26
CA ILE A 3 -6.57 -2.95 3.59
C ILE A 3 -5.57 -2.27 2.67
N LEU A 4 -4.29 -2.51 2.91
CA LEU A 4 -3.19 -2.02 2.11
C LEU A 4 -2.50 -3.22 1.46
N MET A 5 -2.65 -3.35 0.15
CA MET A 5 -2.25 -4.55 -0.57
C MET A 5 -1.18 -4.25 -1.62
N ASP A 6 -0.22 -5.15 -1.71
CA ASP A 6 0.77 -5.23 -2.77
C ASP A 6 0.09 -5.62 -4.09
N PHE A 7 0.41 -4.90 -5.15
CA PHE A 7 -0.14 -5.05 -6.49
C PHE A 7 0.90 -5.45 -7.53
N SER A 8 2.09 -5.86 -7.08
CA SER A 8 3.08 -6.52 -7.93
C SER A 8 2.50 -7.77 -8.59
N ASN A 9 3.15 -8.22 -9.66
CA ASN A 9 2.61 -9.31 -10.49
C ASN A 9 2.49 -10.65 -9.75
N SER A 10 3.25 -10.88 -8.66
CA SER A 10 3.10 -12.07 -7.82
C SER A 10 1.74 -12.14 -7.13
N MET A 11 1.14 -10.99 -6.80
CA MET A 11 -0.12 -10.89 -6.05
C MET A 11 -1.39 -11.11 -6.90
N SER A 12 -1.25 -11.65 -8.12
CA SER A 12 -2.36 -11.73 -9.09
C SER A 12 -3.48 -12.65 -8.62
N ASP A 13 -3.17 -13.82 -8.09
CA ASP A 13 -4.14 -14.76 -7.52
C ASP A 13 -4.70 -14.27 -6.19
N ASP A 14 -3.89 -13.60 -5.37
CA ASP A 14 -4.36 -12.93 -4.15
C ASP A 14 -5.37 -11.82 -4.44
N LEU A 15 -5.20 -11.06 -5.53
CA LEU A 15 -6.17 -10.05 -5.94
C LEU A 15 -7.50 -10.69 -6.32
N ASP A 16 -7.48 -11.83 -7.01
CA ASP A 16 -8.70 -12.60 -7.33
C ASP A 16 -9.38 -13.11 -6.05
N ASN A 17 -8.61 -13.59 -5.08
CA ASN A 17 -9.11 -13.98 -3.76
C ASN A 17 -9.72 -12.78 -3.02
N LEU A 18 -9.06 -11.62 -3.03
CA LEU A 18 -9.56 -10.42 -2.39
C LEU A 18 -10.87 -9.93 -3.03
N LYS A 19 -10.97 -9.97 -4.36
CA LYS A 19 -12.20 -9.66 -5.10
C LYS A 19 -13.37 -10.56 -4.71
N GLN A 20 -13.10 -11.86 -4.56
CA GLN A 20 -14.10 -12.81 -4.05
C GLN A 20 -14.46 -12.52 -2.58
N MET A 21 -13.45 -12.26 -1.75
CA MET A 21 -13.63 -11.91 -0.34
C MET A 21 -14.39 -10.61 -0.14
N GLY A 22 -14.24 -9.60 -1.01
CA GLY A 22 -14.93 -8.31 -0.91
C GLY A 22 -16.46 -8.47 -0.80
N SER A 23 -17.01 -9.49 -1.47
CA SER A 23 -18.43 -9.83 -1.39
C SER A 23 -18.85 -10.39 -0.02
N ASN A 24 -17.94 -11.07 0.68
CA ASN A 24 -18.18 -11.69 1.99
C ASN A 24 -17.71 -10.83 3.17
N LEU A 25 -16.75 -9.93 2.95
CA LEU A 25 -16.07 -9.20 4.00
C LEU A 25 -17.00 -8.26 4.74
N ALA A 26 -17.91 -7.58 4.03
CA ALA A 26 -18.95 -6.77 4.65
C ALA A 26 -19.89 -7.61 5.55
N GLN A 27 -20.18 -8.84 5.14
CA GLN A 27 -20.98 -9.77 5.93
C GLN A 27 -20.25 -10.25 7.19
N VAL A 28 -18.93 -10.41 7.13
CA VAL A 28 -18.11 -10.77 8.29
C VAL A 28 -17.97 -9.57 9.24
N LEU A 29 -17.68 -8.39 8.72
CA LEU A 29 -17.50 -7.18 9.53
C LEU A 29 -18.79 -6.76 10.24
N SER A 30 -19.93 -6.85 9.55
CA SER A 30 -21.25 -6.56 10.14
C SER A 30 -21.64 -7.52 11.28
N LYS A 31 -21.06 -8.72 11.35
CA LYS A 31 -21.25 -9.65 12.48
C LYS A 31 -20.41 -9.29 13.70
N LEU A 32 -19.29 -8.60 13.51
CA LEU A 32 -18.36 -8.23 14.59
C LEU A 32 -18.73 -6.89 15.23
N THR A 33 -19.16 -5.92 14.44
CA THR A 33 -19.57 -4.60 14.92
C THR A 33 -20.59 -3.94 13.99
N SER A 34 -21.49 -3.14 14.56
CA SER A 34 -22.45 -2.33 13.82
C SER A 34 -21.86 -1.01 13.30
N ASP A 35 -20.68 -0.60 13.79
CA ASP A 35 -20.01 0.63 13.36
C ASP A 35 -18.61 0.34 12.82
N TYR A 36 -18.55 -0.18 11.59
CA TYR A 36 -17.30 -0.34 10.86
C TYR A 36 -17.20 0.65 9.70
N THR A 37 -15.97 0.94 9.30
CA THR A 37 -15.62 1.44 7.96
C THR A 37 -14.55 0.55 7.37
N ILE A 38 -14.62 0.37 6.06
CA ILE A 38 -13.64 -0.36 5.27
C ILE A 38 -13.05 0.56 4.19
N GLY A 39 -11.75 0.47 3.98
CA GLY A 39 -11.02 1.22 2.97
C GLY A 39 -9.95 0.34 2.32
N PHE A 40 -9.45 0.80 1.18
CA PHE A 40 -8.52 0.06 0.34
C PHE A 40 -7.48 0.98 -0.28
N GLY A 41 -6.23 0.56 -0.18
CA GLY A 41 -5.09 1.15 -0.88
C GLY A 41 -4.25 0.07 -1.52
N LYS A 42 -3.55 0.45 -2.59
CA LYS A 42 -2.64 -0.42 -3.31
C LYS A 42 -1.26 0.21 -3.44
N PHE A 43 -0.23 -0.63 -3.48
CA PHE A 43 1.15 -0.20 -3.71
C PHE A 43 1.89 -1.19 -4.61
N VAL A 44 2.93 -0.70 -5.30
CA VAL A 44 3.97 -1.52 -5.91
C VAL A 44 5.30 -0.94 -5.46
N ASP A 45 5.87 -0.02 -6.23
CA ASP A 45 7.14 0.59 -5.89
C ASP A 45 7.36 1.94 -6.60
N LYS A 46 8.46 2.62 -6.26
CA LYS A 46 8.86 3.89 -6.89
C LYS A 46 9.00 3.71 -8.40
N VAL A 47 8.35 4.59 -9.15
CA VAL A 47 8.46 4.66 -10.61
C VAL A 47 9.75 5.40 -10.98
N SER A 48 10.88 4.78 -10.67
CA SER A 48 12.23 5.27 -10.91
C SER A 48 13.17 4.10 -11.16
N VAL A 49 14.30 4.35 -11.79
CA VAL A 49 15.40 3.38 -11.81
C VAL A 49 16.00 3.23 -10.40
N PRO A 50 16.55 2.07 -10.02
CA PRO A 50 16.50 0.80 -10.76
C PRO A 50 15.21 -0.02 -10.54
N GLN A 51 14.30 0.43 -9.67
CA GLN A 51 13.10 -0.31 -9.29
C GLN A 51 12.18 -0.60 -10.48
N THR A 52 12.02 0.36 -11.39
CA THR A 52 11.10 0.24 -12.53
C THR A 52 11.86 0.26 -13.86
N ASP A 53 11.44 -0.59 -14.80
CA ASP A 53 11.87 -0.54 -16.19
C ASP A 53 11.26 0.68 -16.90
N MET A 54 12.08 1.70 -17.16
CA MET A 54 11.65 2.99 -17.69
C MET A 54 11.40 3.00 -19.20
N ARG A 55 11.47 1.86 -19.89
CA ARG A 55 11.16 1.81 -21.32
C ARG A 55 9.67 2.13 -21.56
N PRO A 56 9.30 2.90 -22.59
CA PRO A 56 7.91 3.36 -22.78
C PRO A 56 6.87 2.22 -22.82
N GLU A 57 7.23 1.07 -23.39
CA GLU A 57 6.37 -0.11 -23.41
C GLU A 57 6.11 -0.68 -22.02
N LYS A 58 7.11 -0.66 -21.13
CA LYS A 58 7.02 -1.17 -19.76
C LYS A 58 6.34 -0.19 -18.81
N LEU A 59 6.52 1.11 -19.03
CA LEU A 59 5.76 2.14 -18.31
C LEU A 59 4.27 2.14 -18.66
N LYS A 60 3.91 1.64 -19.86
CA LYS A 60 2.52 1.48 -20.25
C LYS A 60 1.91 0.19 -19.68
N GLU A 61 2.66 -0.91 -19.75
CA GLU A 61 2.19 -2.25 -19.40
C GLU A 61 3.39 -3.10 -18.97
N PRO A 62 3.75 -3.13 -17.66
CA PRO A 62 4.93 -3.86 -17.19
C PRO A 62 4.79 -5.37 -17.41
N TRP A 63 3.56 -5.88 -17.27
CA TRP A 63 3.17 -7.27 -17.47
C TRP A 63 1.93 -7.39 -18.38
N PRO A 64 1.73 -8.51 -19.09
CA PRO A 64 0.53 -8.68 -19.91
C PRO A 64 -0.75 -8.49 -19.09
N ASN A 65 -1.64 -7.62 -19.55
CA ASN A 65 -2.87 -7.24 -18.87
C ASN A 65 -2.67 -6.59 -17.49
N SER A 66 -1.59 -5.83 -17.29
CA SER A 66 -1.37 -5.05 -16.06
C SER A 66 -1.56 -3.54 -16.25
N ASP A 67 -1.80 -2.82 -15.16
CA ASP A 67 -1.80 -1.36 -15.13
C ASP A 67 -0.36 -0.79 -15.13
N PRO A 68 -0.16 0.46 -15.59
CA PRO A 68 1.11 1.18 -15.48
C PRO A 68 1.72 1.14 -14.07
N PRO A 69 3.06 1.13 -13.91
CA PRO A 69 3.71 1.14 -12.61
C PRO A 69 3.31 2.37 -11.77
N PHE A 70 3.19 2.18 -10.45
CA PHE A 70 2.87 3.23 -9.50
C PHE A 70 3.44 2.89 -8.11
N SER A 71 3.67 3.91 -7.28
CA SER A 71 4.15 3.71 -5.90
C SER A 71 3.03 3.39 -4.93
N PHE A 72 2.14 4.35 -4.64
CA PHE A 72 1.00 4.16 -3.74
C PHE A 72 -0.22 4.89 -4.26
N LYS A 73 -1.40 4.26 -4.10
CA LYS A 73 -2.69 4.87 -4.36
C LYS A 73 -3.70 4.50 -3.28
N ASN A 74 -4.31 5.51 -2.66
CA ASN A 74 -5.53 5.37 -1.88
C ASN A 74 -6.74 5.29 -2.84
N VAL A 75 -7.27 4.09 -3.04
CA VAL A 75 -8.35 3.84 -4.01
C VAL A 75 -9.73 4.08 -3.37
N ILE A 76 -9.91 3.60 -2.14
CA ILE A 76 -11.17 3.63 -1.42
C ILE A 76 -10.89 4.18 -0.02
N SER A 77 -11.28 5.44 0.20
CA SER A 77 -11.32 5.99 1.54
C SER A 77 -12.27 5.20 2.43
N LEU A 78 -12.03 5.21 3.74
CA LEU A 78 -12.82 4.49 4.73
C LEU A 78 -14.31 4.84 4.62
N THR A 79 -15.10 3.90 4.13
CA THR A 79 -16.54 4.04 3.85
C THR A 79 -17.35 2.98 4.60
N LYS A 80 -18.63 3.29 4.85
CA LYS A 80 -19.61 2.30 5.36
C LYS A 80 -20.28 1.54 4.20
N ASP A 81 -20.09 2.02 2.98
CA ASP A 81 -20.71 1.46 1.79
C ASP A 81 -19.90 0.25 1.29
N ALA A 82 -20.42 -0.93 1.61
CA ALA A 82 -19.84 -2.20 1.18
C ALA A 82 -19.97 -2.43 -0.33
N ASP A 83 -21.01 -1.90 -0.96
CA ASP A 83 -21.23 -2.03 -2.39
C ASP A 83 -20.22 -1.15 -3.14
N GLU A 84 -19.99 0.08 -2.67
CA GLU A 84 -18.92 0.95 -3.19
C GLU A 84 -17.54 0.26 -3.08
N PHE A 85 -17.26 -0.36 -1.93
CA PHE A 85 -16.02 -1.10 -1.73
C PHE A 85 -15.85 -2.22 -2.75
N ARG A 86 -16.88 -3.07 -2.89
CA ARG A 86 -16.88 -4.19 -3.83
C ARG A 86 -16.70 -3.71 -5.27
N ASP A 87 -17.51 -2.74 -5.70
CA ASP A 87 -17.58 -2.33 -7.10
C ASP A 87 -16.26 -1.69 -7.56
N LYS A 88 -15.63 -0.88 -6.71
CA LYS A 88 -14.28 -0.34 -6.99
C LYS A 88 -13.23 -1.44 -7.04
N LEU A 89 -13.24 -2.37 -6.08
CA LEU A 89 -12.28 -3.46 -6.01
C LEU A 89 -12.34 -4.40 -7.23
N GLN A 90 -13.52 -4.62 -7.81
CA GLN A 90 -13.66 -5.44 -9.03
C GLN A 90 -12.92 -4.85 -10.24
N GLY A 91 -12.82 -3.51 -10.31
CA GLY A 91 -12.15 -2.79 -11.40
C GLY A 91 -10.62 -2.78 -11.29
N GLU A 92 -10.06 -3.21 -10.16
CA GLU A 92 -8.63 -3.16 -9.90
C GLU A 92 -7.86 -4.25 -10.65
N ARG A 93 -6.65 -3.93 -11.11
CA ARG A 93 -5.75 -4.83 -11.82
C ARG A 93 -4.35 -4.74 -11.25
N ILE A 94 -3.60 -5.82 -11.32
CA ILE A 94 -2.19 -5.86 -10.96
C ILE A 94 -1.36 -4.88 -11.80
N SER A 95 -0.19 -4.55 -11.28
CA SER A 95 0.86 -3.79 -11.96
C SER A 95 2.19 -4.53 -11.75
N GLY A 96 3.31 -3.81 -11.77
CA GLY A 96 4.60 -4.38 -11.41
C GLY A 96 5.77 -3.47 -11.68
N ASN A 97 6.89 -3.86 -11.09
CA ASN A 97 8.22 -3.27 -11.14
C ASN A 97 9.22 -4.34 -11.64
N LEU A 98 10.52 -4.06 -11.51
CA LEU A 98 11.62 -4.90 -12.00
C LEU A 98 12.25 -5.75 -10.91
N ASP A 99 12.47 -5.19 -9.72
CA ASP A 99 13.08 -5.87 -8.58
C ASP A 99 12.03 -6.49 -7.64
N ALA A 100 12.51 -7.28 -6.68
CA ALA A 100 11.65 -8.08 -5.81
C ALA A 100 11.18 -7.36 -4.52
N PRO A 101 11.99 -6.53 -3.84
CA PRO A 101 11.47 -5.73 -2.73
C PRO A 101 10.49 -4.67 -3.23
N GLU A 102 9.50 -4.33 -2.40
CA GLU A 102 8.43 -3.40 -2.78
C GLU A 102 8.43 -2.13 -1.93
N GLY A 103 7.80 -1.08 -2.43
CA GLY A 103 7.68 0.24 -1.80
C GLY A 103 6.59 0.34 -0.73
N GLY A 104 6.24 -0.76 -0.06
CA GLY A 104 5.13 -0.80 0.90
C GLY A 104 5.28 0.14 2.10
N PHE A 105 6.50 0.51 2.47
CA PHE A 105 6.78 1.42 3.57
C PHE A 105 6.35 2.87 3.27
N ASP A 106 6.49 3.34 2.02
CA ASP A 106 5.92 4.62 1.58
C ASP A 106 4.41 4.62 1.76
N ALA A 107 3.78 3.52 1.35
CA ALA A 107 2.34 3.36 1.44
C ALA A 107 1.85 3.36 2.90
N ILE A 108 2.53 2.65 3.81
CA ILE A 108 2.22 2.67 5.25
C ILE A 108 2.29 4.09 5.81
N VAL A 109 3.34 4.84 5.49
CA VAL A 109 3.49 6.22 5.97
C VAL A 109 2.37 7.10 5.43
N GLN A 110 2.08 7.06 4.13
CA GLN A 110 1.00 7.85 3.55
C GLN A 110 -0.36 7.48 4.15
N THR A 111 -0.64 6.18 4.35
CA THR A 111 -1.86 5.73 5.02
C THR A 111 -1.97 6.22 6.47
N ALA A 112 -0.85 6.35 7.18
CA ALA A 112 -0.85 6.84 8.55
C ALA A 112 -1.06 8.36 8.64
N VAL A 113 -0.33 9.14 7.84
CA VAL A 113 -0.29 10.61 7.98
C VAL A 113 -1.40 11.32 7.22
N CYS A 114 -1.96 10.72 6.16
CA CYS A 114 -3.05 11.28 5.37
C CYS A 114 -4.43 11.04 5.99
N THR A 115 -4.59 11.33 7.28
CA THR A 115 -5.78 10.98 8.08
C THR A 115 -7.11 11.36 7.43
N ARG A 116 -7.19 12.56 6.84
CA ARG A 116 -8.39 13.04 6.15
C ARG A 116 -8.67 12.33 4.83
N ALA A 117 -7.64 12.08 4.03
CA ALA A 117 -7.80 11.42 2.73
C ALA A 117 -8.15 9.94 2.90
N ILE A 118 -7.53 9.27 3.88
CA ILE A 118 -7.81 7.88 4.24
C ILE A 118 -9.17 7.75 4.95
N GLY A 119 -9.53 8.73 5.78
CA GLY A 119 -10.82 8.76 6.50
C GLY A 119 -10.78 8.13 7.89
N TRP A 120 -9.62 8.14 8.56
CA TRP A 120 -9.51 7.66 9.94
C TRP A 120 -10.42 8.50 10.86
N ARG A 121 -11.35 7.84 11.57
CA ARG A 121 -12.29 8.52 12.45
C ARG A 121 -11.71 8.68 13.85
N PRO A 122 -11.91 9.82 14.52
CA PRO A 122 -11.61 9.91 15.94
C PRO A 122 -12.41 8.85 16.72
N ASP A 123 -11.87 8.41 17.85
CA ASP A 123 -12.52 7.48 18.79
C ASP A 123 -12.91 6.11 18.17
N SER A 124 -12.07 5.59 17.27
CA SER A 124 -12.26 4.27 16.66
C SER A 124 -10.96 3.45 16.69
N THR A 125 -11.08 2.12 16.65
CA THR A 125 -9.91 1.25 16.49
C THR A 125 -9.42 1.30 15.05
N HIS A 126 -8.21 1.79 14.84
CA HIS A 126 -7.58 1.82 13.52
C HIS A 126 -6.79 0.52 13.28
N LEU A 127 -7.30 -0.32 12.37
CA LEU A 127 -6.62 -1.53 11.92
C LEU A 127 -6.10 -1.32 10.50
N LEU A 128 -4.80 -1.50 10.29
CA LEU A 128 -4.13 -1.48 9.00
C LEU A 128 -3.68 -2.90 8.67
N VAL A 129 -4.33 -3.55 7.70
CA VAL A 129 -3.90 -4.85 7.18
C VAL A 129 -2.97 -4.62 6.02
N PHE A 130 -1.69 -4.93 6.20
CA PHE A 130 -0.67 -4.83 5.18
C PHE A 130 -0.41 -6.22 4.60
N SER A 131 -0.63 -6.39 3.29
CA SER A 131 -0.51 -7.69 2.62
C SER A 131 0.47 -7.64 1.46
N THR A 132 1.44 -8.56 1.47
CA THR A 132 2.47 -8.71 0.43
C THR A 132 3.11 -10.10 0.51
N GLU A 133 3.66 -10.54 -0.60
CA GLU A 133 4.48 -11.74 -0.73
C GLU A 133 5.99 -11.44 -0.76
N SER A 134 6.37 -10.16 -0.77
CA SER A 134 7.71 -9.70 -1.08
C SER A 134 8.45 -9.14 0.14
N ALA A 135 9.74 -8.84 -0.05
CA ALA A 135 10.51 -8.02 0.89
C ALA A 135 10.11 -6.54 0.75
N PHE A 136 10.68 -5.67 1.58
CA PHE A 136 10.40 -4.24 1.57
C PHE A 136 11.67 -3.43 1.32
N HIS A 137 11.53 -2.33 0.59
CA HIS A 137 12.51 -1.26 0.59
C HIS A 137 12.42 -0.40 1.85
N TYR A 138 13.57 0.11 2.29
CA TYR A 138 13.68 0.96 3.48
C TYR A 138 14.74 2.06 3.29
N GLU A 139 14.85 2.98 4.26
CA GLU A 139 15.76 4.13 4.22
C GLU A 139 17.15 3.76 3.67
N ALA A 140 17.65 4.61 2.78
CA ALA A 140 18.86 4.51 1.97
C ALA A 140 18.78 3.64 0.70
N ASP A 141 17.74 2.83 0.49
CA ASP A 141 17.58 2.06 -0.75
C ASP A 141 17.35 2.97 -1.97
N GLY A 142 16.64 4.09 -1.82
CA GLY A 142 16.44 5.09 -2.87
C GLY A 142 17.65 6.00 -3.11
N ALA A 143 18.59 6.05 -2.15
CA ALA A 143 19.83 6.80 -2.28
C ALA A 143 20.90 6.08 -3.14
N ASN A 144 20.59 4.89 -3.65
CA ASN A 144 21.49 4.17 -4.53
C ASN A 144 21.87 5.00 -5.77
N VAL A 145 23.05 4.73 -6.36
CA VAL A 145 23.65 5.54 -7.44
C VAL A 145 22.74 5.65 -8.68
N LEU A 146 21.82 4.70 -8.86
CA LEU A 146 20.92 4.66 -10.02
C LEU A 146 19.65 5.47 -9.78
N ALA A 147 19.08 5.43 -8.57
CA ALA A 147 17.87 6.14 -8.19
C ALA A 147 18.11 7.61 -7.84
N GLY A 148 19.22 7.91 -7.14
CA GLY A 148 19.61 9.29 -6.81
C GLY A 148 18.60 10.03 -5.92
N ILE A 149 17.74 9.33 -5.19
CA ILE A 149 16.73 9.92 -4.32
C ILE A 149 17.34 10.18 -2.94
N MET A 150 17.86 11.39 -2.76
CA MET A 150 18.66 11.74 -1.57
C MET A 150 17.87 12.38 -0.44
N ASN A 151 16.68 12.92 -0.71
CA ASN A 151 15.89 13.56 0.35
C ASN A 151 15.23 12.48 1.21
N ARG A 152 15.36 12.62 2.53
CA ARG A 152 14.64 11.75 3.46
C ARG A 152 13.13 11.95 3.34
N ASN A 153 12.37 10.92 3.67
CA ASN A 153 10.93 11.01 3.86
C ASN A 153 10.60 12.10 4.89
N ASP A 154 9.77 13.07 4.53
CA ASP A 154 9.43 14.20 5.42
C ASP A 154 8.24 13.91 6.35
N GLU A 155 7.67 12.71 6.26
CA GLU A 155 6.60 12.20 7.10
C GLU A 155 5.31 13.01 7.01
N LYS A 156 5.09 13.66 5.87
CA LYS A 156 3.85 14.41 5.58
C LYS A 156 3.00 13.69 4.56
N CYS A 157 1.74 14.14 4.49
CA CYS A 157 0.80 13.67 3.50
C CYS A 157 1.07 14.32 2.14
N HIS A 158 1.23 13.49 1.12
CA HIS A 158 1.54 13.89 -0.26
C HIS A 158 0.67 13.16 -1.29
N LEU A 159 -0.61 12.98 -0.97
CA LEU A 159 -1.59 12.46 -1.91
C LEU A 159 -2.20 13.60 -2.72
N ASP A 160 -2.32 13.39 -4.02
CA ASP A 160 -3.10 14.27 -4.89
C ASP A 160 -4.61 14.03 -4.73
N ALA A 161 -5.41 14.78 -5.48
CA ALA A 161 -6.87 14.66 -5.47
C ALA A 161 -7.39 13.29 -5.93
N THR A 162 -6.56 12.48 -6.61
CA THR A 162 -6.89 11.12 -7.06
C THR A 162 -6.47 10.04 -6.05
N GLY A 163 -5.85 10.45 -4.93
CA GLY A 163 -5.32 9.55 -3.92
C GLY A 163 -3.94 8.98 -4.26
N THR A 164 -3.26 9.50 -5.28
CA THR A 164 -1.95 9.00 -5.72
C THR A 164 -0.83 9.70 -4.95
N TYR A 165 0.16 8.94 -4.47
CA TYR A 165 1.36 9.51 -3.85
C TYR A 165 2.23 10.23 -4.87
N THR A 166 2.64 11.45 -4.56
CA THR A 166 3.30 12.36 -5.52
C THR A 166 4.79 12.56 -5.30
N GLN A 167 5.32 12.15 -4.14
CA GLN A 167 6.74 12.37 -3.78
C GLN A 167 7.60 11.10 -3.90
N TYR A 168 7.09 10.03 -4.56
CA TYR A 168 7.82 8.77 -4.65
C TYR A 168 9.19 8.90 -5.32
N GLY A 169 9.34 9.81 -6.30
CA GLY A 169 10.60 10.04 -7.02
C GLY A 169 11.50 11.12 -6.41
N THR A 170 11.10 11.73 -5.30
CA THR A 170 11.81 12.87 -4.69
C THR A 170 12.21 12.59 -3.24
N GLN A 171 11.51 11.69 -2.56
CA GLN A 171 11.76 11.27 -1.18
C GLN A 171 12.11 9.78 -1.11
N ASP A 172 13.12 9.46 -0.32
CA ASP A 172 13.55 8.10 -0.04
C ASP A 172 12.50 7.34 0.78
N TYR A 173 12.61 6.02 0.83
CA TYR A 173 11.75 5.17 1.64
C TYR A 173 11.90 5.51 3.13
N PRO A 174 10.83 5.38 3.93
CA PRO A 174 10.91 5.63 5.36
C PRO A 174 11.62 4.48 6.08
N SER A 175 12.17 4.79 7.26
CA SER A 175 12.83 3.79 8.11
C SER A 175 11.83 3.07 9.01
N VAL A 176 12.20 1.89 9.51
CA VAL A 176 11.38 1.14 10.49
C VAL A 176 11.02 1.99 11.73
N PRO A 177 11.95 2.75 12.36
CA PRO A 177 11.60 3.64 13.46
C PRO A 177 10.58 4.73 13.09
N THR A 178 10.61 5.24 11.85
CA THR A 178 9.60 6.19 11.36
C THR A 178 8.21 5.53 11.30
N LEU A 179 8.11 4.30 10.79
CA LEU A 179 6.84 3.55 10.77
C LEU A 179 6.29 3.37 12.19
N VAL A 180 7.12 2.86 13.12
CA VAL A 180 6.73 2.62 14.51
C VAL A 180 6.20 3.90 15.15
N ARG A 181 6.92 5.02 15.02
CA ARG A 181 6.51 6.29 15.60
C ARG A 181 5.22 6.83 15.00
N LEU A 182 5.05 6.78 13.68
CA LEU A 182 3.86 7.32 13.02
C LEU A 182 2.62 6.47 13.28
N LEU A 183 2.74 5.14 13.21
CA LEU A 183 1.63 4.24 13.53
C LEU A 183 1.17 4.43 14.98
N ALA A 184 2.11 4.51 15.93
CA ALA A 184 1.79 4.81 17.33
C ALA A 184 1.15 6.19 17.50
N LYS A 185 1.72 7.24 16.88
CA LYS A 185 1.17 8.62 16.95
C LYS A 185 -0.26 8.71 16.42
N HIS A 186 -0.60 7.91 15.41
CA HIS A 186 -1.93 7.89 14.78
C HIS A 186 -2.85 6.78 15.33
N ASN A 187 -2.43 6.08 16.40
CA ASN A 187 -3.15 4.96 17.02
C ASN A 187 -3.56 3.85 16.04
N ILE A 188 -2.67 3.55 15.07
CA ILE A 188 -2.89 2.54 14.04
C ILE A 188 -2.20 1.24 14.45
N ILE A 189 -2.96 0.16 14.48
CA ILE A 189 -2.48 -1.19 14.76
C ILE A 189 -2.20 -1.87 13.40
N PRO A 190 -0.91 -2.09 13.05
CA PRO A 190 -0.57 -2.82 11.84
C PRO A 190 -0.78 -4.33 12.05
N ILE A 191 -1.29 -4.99 11.01
CA ILE A 191 -1.38 -6.45 10.89
C ILE A 191 -0.65 -6.81 9.59
N PHE A 192 0.51 -7.45 9.71
CA PHE A 192 1.29 -7.92 8.57
C PHE A 192 0.77 -9.29 8.11
N ALA A 193 -0.04 -9.30 7.05
CA ALA A 193 -0.55 -10.49 6.39
C ALA A 193 0.40 -10.89 5.25
N VAL A 194 1.51 -11.53 5.61
CA VAL A 194 2.60 -11.90 4.70
C VAL A 194 2.68 -13.40 4.50
N THR A 195 3.15 -13.84 3.34
CA THR A 195 3.30 -15.27 3.06
C THR A 195 4.52 -15.87 3.75
N ASN A 196 4.58 -17.20 3.82
CA ASN A 196 5.62 -17.91 4.55
C ASN A 196 7.04 -17.62 3.99
N TYR A 197 7.15 -17.32 2.70
CA TYR A 197 8.43 -17.01 2.05
C TYR A 197 9.03 -15.68 2.53
N SER A 198 8.19 -14.68 2.80
CA SER A 198 8.60 -13.36 3.27
C SER A 198 8.50 -13.21 4.80
N TYR A 199 7.86 -14.14 5.50
CA TYR A 199 7.62 -14.10 6.95
C TYR A 199 8.87 -13.72 7.77
N SER A 200 10.03 -14.31 7.45
CA SER A 200 11.29 -14.07 8.19
C SER A 200 11.79 -12.61 8.13
N TYR A 201 11.38 -11.83 7.12
CA TYR A 201 11.69 -10.40 7.04
C TYR A 201 10.84 -9.59 8.02
N TYR A 202 9.56 -9.95 8.16
CA TYR A 202 8.59 -9.21 8.97
C TYR A 202 8.61 -9.63 10.44
N GLU A 203 9.00 -10.85 10.76
CA GLU A 203 9.21 -11.30 12.15
C GLU A 203 10.28 -10.45 12.87
N LYS A 204 11.23 -9.88 12.13
CA LYS A 204 12.27 -8.99 12.69
C LYS A 204 11.78 -7.57 12.99
N LEU A 205 10.56 -7.22 12.64
CA LEU A 205 9.96 -5.90 12.89
C LEU A 205 9.30 -5.79 14.27
N HIS A 206 9.37 -6.84 15.08
CA HIS A 206 8.89 -6.89 16.47
C HIS A 206 9.79 -6.16 17.45
#